data_AF-A0A4C1SUS9-F1
#
_entry.id   AF-A0A4C1SUS9-F1
#
_cell.length_a   1.000
_cell.length_b   1.000
_cell.length_c   1.000
_cell.angle_alpha   90.00
_cell.angle_beta   90.00
_cell.angle_gamma   90.00
#
_symmetry.space_group_name_H-M   'P 1'
#
loop_
_entity.id
_entity.type
_entity.pdbx_description
1 polymer ?
#
loop_
_entity_poly.entity_id
_entity_poly.type
_entity_poly.pdbx_seq_one_letter_code
_entity_poly.pdbx_strand_id
1 'polypeptide(L)'
;MKEKINIHLSLDIQDYEIDKAHRIGQKTSNGLRPILISFTSNWRRNLILKNKKKLPEGIYIKEDFTKEKLEIRKSLQPKLEEERNKGNIAYQRGEKLITKKPSDIQKSEKRKRDPSYSPNQNQQPFSAGPKKIAAKNAFEFMTRPRSNSLMEKINN
;
A
#
# COMPACT_ATOMS: atom_id res chain seq x y z
N MET A 1 -27.11 11.21 -1.79
CA MET A 1 -26.25 10.18 -1.15
C MET A 1 -24.79 10.57 -1.23
N LYS A 2 -24.28 10.85 -2.45
CA LYS A 2 -22.95 11.43 -2.70
C LYS A 2 -22.61 12.59 -1.75
N GLU A 3 -23.51 13.56 -1.60
CA GLU A 3 -23.31 14.71 -0.70
C GLU A 3 -23.00 14.30 0.75
N LYS A 4 -23.80 13.39 1.33
CA LYS A 4 -23.58 12.91 2.71
C LYS A 4 -22.25 12.16 2.86
N ILE A 5 -21.88 11.36 1.85
CA ILE A 5 -20.63 10.60 1.84
C ILE A 5 -19.44 11.58 1.72
N ASN A 6 -19.53 12.57 0.83
CA ASN A 6 -18.46 13.53 0.58
C ASN A 6 -18.22 14.45 1.79
N ILE A 7 -19.29 14.95 2.41
CA ILE A 7 -19.23 15.82 3.59
C ILE A 7 -18.54 15.11 4.76
N HIS A 8 -18.94 13.88 5.08
CA HIS A 8 -18.43 13.19 6.27
C HIS A 8 -17.08 12.50 6.06
N LEU A 9 -16.80 11.99 4.86
CA LEU A 9 -15.55 11.25 4.61
C LEU A 9 -14.42 12.16 4.09
N SER A 10 -14.72 13.43 3.79
CA SER A 10 -13.82 14.39 3.15
C SER A 10 -13.26 13.82 1.84
N LEU A 11 -14.12 13.17 1.05
CA LEU A 11 -13.78 12.58 -0.23
C LEU A 11 -14.59 13.28 -1.31
N ASP A 12 -13.97 13.60 -2.44
CA ASP A 12 -14.66 14.16 -3.58
C ASP A 12 -15.09 13.06 -4.56
N ILE A 13 -16.13 12.30 -4.24
CA ILE A 13 -16.61 11.17 -5.06
C ILE A 13 -17.37 11.70 -6.26
N GLN A 14 -16.94 11.31 -7.45
CA GLN A 14 -17.56 11.68 -8.71
C GLN A 14 -18.63 10.67 -9.11
N ASP A 15 -19.60 11.09 -9.93
CA ASP A 15 -20.78 10.26 -10.23
C ASP A 15 -20.40 9.00 -11.02
N TYR A 16 -19.42 9.12 -11.93
CA TYR A 16 -18.92 8.00 -12.73
C TYR A 16 -18.13 6.95 -11.91
N GLU A 17 -17.76 7.25 -10.67
CA GLU A 17 -17.08 6.28 -9.79
C GLU A 17 -18.06 5.29 -9.15
N ILE A 18 -19.36 5.62 -9.15
CA ILE A 18 -20.45 4.78 -8.64
C ILE A 18 -21.08 4.07 -9.82
N ASP A 19 -21.02 2.73 -9.83
CA ASP A 19 -21.65 1.91 -10.86
C ASP A 19 -23.14 1.72 -10.53
N LYS A 20 -23.43 1.20 -9.33
CA LYS A 20 -24.80 0.87 -8.91
C LYS A 20 -25.01 1.23 -7.45
N ALA A 21 -26.20 1.73 -7.12
CA ALA A 21 -26.61 1.97 -5.74
C ALA A 21 -28.08 1.63 -5.57
N HIS A 22 -28.40 0.67 -4.70
CA HIS A 22 -29.79 0.29 -4.42
C HIS A 22 -29.96 -0.21 -2.98
N ARG A 23 -31.20 -0.17 -2.48
CA ARG A 23 -31.54 -0.67 -1.14
C ARG A 23 -31.79 -2.18 -1.19
N ILE A 24 -31.26 -2.90 -0.22
CA ILE A 24 -31.42 -4.36 -0.11
C ILE A 24 -32.49 -4.70 0.93
N GLY A 25 -33.28 -5.76 0.71
CA GLY A 25 -34.28 -6.26 1.65
C GLY A 25 -35.69 -5.69 1.47
N GLN A 26 -36.65 -6.33 2.16
CA GLN A 26 -38.07 -6.00 2.05
C GLN A 26 -38.42 -4.67 2.73
N LYS A 27 -39.43 -3.98 2.20
CA LYS A 27 -39.96 -2.75 2.80
C LYS A 27 -40.74 -3.10 4.07
N THR A 28 -40.15 -2.85 5.23
CA THR A 28 -40.83 -2.96 6.53
C THR A 28 -41.17 -1.56 7.03
N SER A 29 -42.28 -1.39 7.78
CA SER A 29 -42.74 -0.08 8.27
C SER A 29 -41.72 0.64 9.16
N ASN A 30 -40.93 -0.10 9.94
CA ASN A 30 -40.03 0.47 10.96
C ASN A 30 -38.52 0.28 10.69
N GLY A 31 -38.14 -0.27 9.53
CA GLY A 31 -36.76 -0.71 9.28
C GLY A 31 -35.98 0.17 8.29
N LEU A 32 -34.86 0.77 8.72
CA LEU A 32 -33.86 1.35 7.82
C LEU A 32 -33.16 0.23 7.03
N ARG A 33 -33.46 0.10 5.73
CA ARG A 33 -32.79 -0.90 4.88
C ARG A 33 -31.34 -0.50 4.55
N PRO A 34 -30.39 -1.44 4.48
CA PRO A 34 -29.05 -1.17 4.02
C PRO A 34 -29.02 -0.82 2.53
N ILE A 35 -27.96 -0.14 2.11
CA ILE A 35 -27.74 0.29 0.74
C ILE A 35 -26.51 -0.45 0.23
N LEU A 36 -26.68 -1.23 -0.83
CA LEU A 36 -25.57 -1.83 -1.57
C LEU A 36 -25.07 -0.82 -2.59
N ILE A 37 -23.77 -0.56 -2.56
CA ILE A 37 -23.11 0.35 -3.48
C ILE A 37 -21.97 -0.42 -4.16
N SER A 38 -22.03 -0.47 -5.49
CA SER A 38 -20.96 -0.96 -6.35
C SER A 38 -20.19 0.22 -6.90
N PHE A 39 -18.86 0.12 -6.86
CA PHE A 39 -17.95 1.13 -7.40
C PHE A 39 -17.25 0.60 -8.64
N THR A 40 -16.97 1.49 -9.58
CA THR A 40 -16.20 1.19 -10.78
C THR A 40 -14.76 0.77 -10.44
N SER A 41 -14.18 1.33 -9.37
CA SER A 41 -12.81 1.06 -8.95
C SER A 41 -12.70 0.55 -7.52
N ASN A 42 -11.96 -0.55 -7.35
CA ASN A 42 -11.62 -1.11 -6.04
C ASN A 42 -10.78 -0.15 -5.18
N TRP A 43 -9.95 0.69 -5.82
CA TRP A 43 -9.18 1.71 -5.11
C TRP A 43 -10.10 2.65 -4.34
N ARG A 44 -11.17 3.10 -5.00
CA ARG A 44 -12.14 4.04 -4.42
C ARG A 44 -12.91 3.44 -3.28
N ARG A 45 -13.40 2.20 -3.47
CA ARG A 45 -14.01 1.39 -2.42
C ARG A 45 -13.10 1.27 -1.19
N ASN A 46 -11.82 0.95 -1.39
CA ASN A 46 -10.85 0.79 -0.31
C ASN A 46 -10.54 2.10 0.41
N LEU A 47 -10.52 3.22 -0.30
CA LEU A 47 -10.34 4.55 0.28
C LEU A 47 -11.51 4.92 1.22
N ILE A 48 -12.75 4.65 0.80
CA ILE A 48 -13.95 4.84 1.62
C ILE A 48 -13.88 3.97 2.88
N LEU A 49 -13.51 2.69 2.74
CA LEU A 49 -13.37 1.76 3.85
C LEU A 49 -12.28 2.17 4.86
N LYS A 50 -11.24 2.88 4.43
CA LYS A 50 -10.22 3.45 5.32
C LYS A 50 -10.76 4.64 6.11
N ASN A 51 -11.55 5.50 5.47
CA ASN A 51 -12.08 6.73 6.07
C ASN A 51 -13.37 6.54 6.86
N LYS A 52 -14.01 5.36 6.81
CA LYS A 52 -15.31 5.08 7.47
C LYS A 52 -15.41 5.43 8.97
N LYS A 53 -14.27 5.55 9.67
CA LYS A 53 -14.24 5.97 11.08
C LYS A 53 -14.68 7.43 11.30
N LYS A 54 -14.69 8.24 10.23
CA LYS A 54 -15.13 9.65 10.27
C LYS A 54 -16.65 9.83 10.15
N LEU A 55 -17.40 8.74 9.97
CA LEU A 55 -18.85 8.80 9.84
C LEU A 55 -19.51 9.17 11.17
N PRO A 56 -20.67 9.85 11.12
CA PRO A 56 -21.44 10.15 12.32
C PRO A 56 -21.96 8.86 12.97
N GLU A 57 -22.27 8.96 14.26
CA GLU A 57 -22.83 7.86 15.03
C GLU A 57 -24.16 7.36 14.43
N GLY A 58 -24.39 6.05 14.51
CA GLY A 58 -25.55 5.39 13.90
C GLY A 58 -25.39 5.03 12.42
N ILE A 59 -24.34 5.51 11.74
CA ILE A 59 -24.04 5.14 10.34
C ILE A 59 -22.76 4.31 10.27
N TYR A 60 -22.82 3.15 9.62
CA TYR A 60 -21.66 2.29 9.43
C TYR A 60 -21.54 1.81 7.99
N ILE A 61 -20.29 1.63 7.55
CA ILE A 61 -19.94 1.03 6.26
C ILE A 61 -19.16 -0.25 6.51
N LYS A 62 -19.66 -1.35 5.94
CA LYS A 62 -18.99 -2.66 5.93
C LYS A 62 -18.81 -3.12 4.49
N GLU A 63 -17.84 -4.00 4.28
CA GLU A 63 -17.65 -4.68 3.02
C GLU A 63 -18.68 -5.81 2.89
N ASP A 64 -19.19 -6.01 1.67
CA ASP A 64 -20.10 -7.09 1.37
C ASP A 64 -19.30 -8.38 1.11
N PHE A 65 -19.61 -9.43 1.85
CA PHE A 65 -18.88 -10.69 1.84
C PHE A 65 -19.85 -11.85 1.56
N THR A 66 -19.33 -12.90 0.92
CA THR A 66 -20.06 -14.16 0.79
C THR A 66 -20.37 -14.77 2.17
N LYS A 67 -21.41 -15.61 2.21
CA LYS A 67 -21.87 -16.25 3.45
C LYS A 67 -20.74 -17.03 4.15
N GLU A 68 -19.98 -17.81 3.39
CA GLU A 68 -18.82 -18.57 3.87
C GLU A 68 -17.79 -17.68 4.58
N LYS A 69 -17.43 -16.56 3.94
CA LYS A 69 -16.49 -15.59 4.52
C LYS A 69 -17.04 -14.97 5.80
N LEU A 70 -18.34 -14.67 5.85
CA LEU A 70 -18.98 -14.14 7.07
C LEU A 70 -18.91 -15.13 8.23
N GLU A 71 -19.13 -16.42 7.97
CA GLU A 71 -19.06 -17.47 9.00
C GLU A 71 -17.63 -17.61 9.55
N ILE A 72 -16.63 -17.65 8.67
CA ILE A 72 -15.21 -17.66 9.08
C ILE A 72 -14.88 -16.41 9.91
N ARG A 73 -15.36 -15.23 9.49
CA ARG A 73 -15.10 -14.01 10.25
C ARG A 73 -15.76 -14.00 11.62
N LYS A 74 -16.97 -14.57 11.74
CA LYS A 74 -17.68 -14.72 13.03
C LYS A 74 -16.92 -15.65 13.96
N SER A 75 -16.43 -16.79 13.49
CA SER A 75 -15.65 -17.72 14.32
C SER A 75 -14.31 -17.15 14.77
N LEU A 76 -13.73 -16.21 14.03
CA LEU A 76 -12.50 -15.49 14.40
C LEU A 76 -12.70 -14.31 15.35
N GLN A 77 -13.94 -13.84 15.57
CA GLN A 77 -14.21 -12.74 16.51
C GLN A 77 -13.82 -13.05 17.97
N PRO A 78 -14.21 -14.19 18.58
CA PRO A 78 -13.86 -14.48 19.97
C PRO A 78 -12.35 -14.53 20.18
N LYS A 79 -11.62 -15.20 19.28
CA LYS A 79 -10.15 -15.27 19.31
C LYS A 79 -9.50 -13.89 19.20
N LEU A 80 -10.08 -12.99 18.41
CA LEU A 80 -9.57 -11.62 18.29
C LEU A 80 -9.74 -10.83 19.59
N GLU A 81 -10.87 -11.03 20.28
CA GLU A 81 -11.16 -10.37 21.55
C GLU A 81 -10.28 -10.91 22.67
N GLU A 82 -10.08 -12.22 22.75
CA GLU A 82 -9.13 -12.85 23.68
C GLU A 82 -7.71 -12.29 23.51
N GLU A 83 -7.21 -12.20 22.28
CA GLU A 83 -5.87 -11.66 22.03
C GLU A 83 -5.75 -10.16 22.36
N ARG A 84 -6.82 -9.39 22.15
CA ARG A 84 -6.87 -7.99 22.58
C ARG A 84 -6.88 -7.85 24.11
N ASN A 85 -7.62 -8.70 24.80
CA ASN A 85 -7.69 -8.71 26.27
C ASN A 85 -6.35 -9.10 26.89
N LYS A 86 -5.56 -9.95 26.22
CA LYS A 86 -4.16 -10.25 26.60
C LYS A 86 -3.19 -9.08 26.38
N GLY A 87 -3.62 -7.98 25.77
CA GLY A 87 -2.78 -6.83 25.43
C GLY A 87 -2.01 -6.96 24.11
N ASN A 88 -2.30 -7.99 23.29
CA ASN A 88 -1.70 -8.12 21.96
C ASN A 88 -2.45 -7.25 20.94
N ILE A 89 -1.73 -6.77 19.92
CA ILE A 89 -2.34 -6.06 18.80
C ILE A 89 -2.85 -7.09 17.80
N ALA A 90 -4.14 -7.40 17.87
CA ALA A 90 -4.81 -8.34 16.97
C ALA A 90 -5.79 -7.65 16.02
N TYR A 91 -5.78 -8.07 14.75
CA TYR A 91 -6.73 -7.62 13.74
C TYR A 91 -7.02 -8.72 12.70
N GLN A 92 -8.24 -8.70 12.16
CA GLN A 92 -8.63 -9.59 11.06
C GLN A 92 -8.18 -9.00 9.72
N ARG A 93 -7.57 -9.81 8.86
CA ARG A 93 -7.29 -9.47 7.46
C ARG A 93 -7.76 -10.63 6.57
N GLY A 94 -8.78 -10.37 5.75
CA GLY A 94 -9.46 -11.44 5.02
C GLY A 94 -10.02 -12.49 5.99
N GLU A 95 -9.70 -13.76 5.73
CA GLU A 95 -10.06 -14.95 6.52
C GLU A 95 -9.03 -15.32 7.59
N LYS A 96 -8.07 -14.44 7.87
CA LYS A 96 -6.98 -14.72 8.81
C LYS A 96 -7.00 -13.74 9.98
N LEU A 97 -6.67 -14.26 11.16
CA LEU A 97 -6.36 -13.47 12.35
C LEU A 97 -4.86 -13.17 12.34
N ILE A 98 -4.49 -11.90 12.42
CA ILE A 98 -3.10 -11.48 12.54
C ILE A 98 -2.90 -10.91 13.93
N THR A 99 -1.97 -11.51 14.68
CA THR A 99 -1.58 -11.08 16.02
C THR A 99 -0.15 -10.55 15.98
N LYS A 100 0.07 -9.39 16.59
CA LYS A 100 1.39 -8.80 16.79
C LYS A 100 1.58 -8.53 18.27
N LYS A 101 2.68 -9.01 18.84
CA LYS A 101 3.05 -8.64 20.21
C LYS A 101 3.62 -7.20 20.18
N PRO A 102 3.36 -6.38 21.21
CA PRO A 102 3.89 -5.02 21.27
C PRO A 102 5.42 -4.98 21.24
N SER A 103 6.10 -6.00 21.81
CA SER A 103 7.55 -6.16 21.78
C SER A 103 8.13 -6.36 20.37
N ASP A 104 7.42 -7.06 19.50
CA ASP A 104 7.87 -7.35 18.13
C ASP A 104 7.83 -6.09 17.24
N ILE A 105 6.90 -5.18 17.52
CA ILE A 105 6.79 -3.89 16.80
C ILE A 105 8.04 -3.05 17.07
N GLN A 106 8.42 -2.91 18.34
CA GLN A 106 9.62 -2.16 18.73
C GLN A 106 10.90 -2.73 18.09
N LYS A 107 11.01 -4.06 17.96
CA LYS A 107 12.16 -4.69 17.27
C LYS A 107 12.18 -4.41 15.76
N SER A 108 11.03 -4.31 15.11
CA SER A 108 10.95 -4.00 13.68
C SER A 108 11.33 -2.56 13.36
N GLU A 109 11.03 -1.63 14.26
CA GLU A 109 11.33 -0.20 14.11
C GLU A 109 12.83 0.10 14.28
N LYS A 110 13.56 -0.76 15.00
CA LYS A 110 15.03 -0.72 15.11
C LYS A 110 15.77 -1.16 13.83
N ARG A 111 15.07 -1.76 12.87
CA ARG A 111 15.62 -2.08 11.52
C ARG A 111 15.42 -0.95 10.52
N LYS A 112 15.28 0.30 10.99
CA LYS A 112 15.44 1.45 10.11
C LYS A 112 16.88 1.45 9.61
N ARG A 113 17.00 1.50 8.28
CA ARG A 113 18.27 1.58 7.56
C ARG A 113 19.06 2.77 8.11
N ASP A 114 20.37 2.61 8.32
CA ASP A 114 21.22 3.73 8.71
C ASP A 114 21.01 4.90 7.75
N PRO A 115 20.96 6.15 8.24
CA PRO A 115 20.83 7.30 7.37
C PRO A 115 21.95 7.25 6.33
N SER A 116 21.59 7.34 5.06
CA SER A 116 22.60 7.38 4.00
C SER A 116 23.46 8.61 4.22
N TYR A 117 24.76 8.41 4.46
CA TYR A 117 25.73 9.50 4.39
C TYR A 117 25.73 10.03 2.96
N SER A 118 25.07 11.17 2.74
CA SER A 118 25.29 11.96 1.54
C SER A 118 26.77 12.36 1.51
N PRO A 119 27.44 12.36 0.34
CA PRO A 119 28.86 12.69 0.25
C PRO A 119 29.13 14.06 0.90
N ASN A 120 29.88 14.06 1.99
CA ASN A 120 30.25 15.27 2.70
C ASN A 120 31.30 15.99 1.85
N GLN A 121 30.99 17.18 1.34
CA GLN A 121 31.84 17.88 0.38
C GLN A 121 33.17 18.40 0.97
N ASN A 122 33.37 18.30 2.30
CA ASN A 122 34.48 18.98 2.97
C ASN A 122 35.40 18.08 3.81
N GLN A 123 35.70 16.86 3.34
CA GLN A 123 36.83 16.08 3.89
C GLN A 123 37.65 15.44 2.77
N GLN A 124 38.65 16.17 2.29
CA GLN A 124 39.89 15.58 1.78
C GLN A 124 40.83 15.57 2.99
N PRO A 125 41.52 14.45 3.30
CA PRO A 125 42.65 14.04 2.47
C PRO A 125 42.86 12.51 2.40
N PHE A 126 43.44 11.98 1.32
CA PHE A 126 44.55 11.00 1.36
C PHE A 126 44.91 10.56 -0.07
N SER A 127 46.18 10.84 -0.42
CA SER A 127 47.09 10.13 -1.34
C SER A 127 46.55 9.31 -2.53
N ALA A 128 46.90 9.82 -3.72
CA ALA A 128 47.30 9.10 -4.93
C ALA A 128 46.36 8.02 -5.51
N GLY A 129 45.35 8.49 -6.26
CA GLY A 129 44.71 7.74 -7.36
C GLY A 129 44.86 8.53 -8.68
N PRO A 130 44.76 7.88 -9.86
CA PRO A 130 45.13 8.51 -11.13
C PRO A 130 44.27 9.74 -11.42
N LYS A 131 44.93 10.84 -11.81
CA LYS A 131 44.32 12.13 -12.15
C LYS A 131 43.22 11.90 -13.19
N LYS A 132 41.98 12.26 -12.87
CA LYS A 132 40.86 12.27 -13.82
C LYS A 132 41.23 13.17 -14.99
N ILE A 133 41.29 12.58 -16.18
CA ILE A 133 41.38 13.33 -17.44
C ILE A 133 40.13 14.20 -17.51
N ALA A 134 40.32 15.51 -17.74
CA ALA A 134 39.25 16.47 -17.92
C ALA A 134 38.20 15.91 -18.90
N ALA A 135 36.92 16.05 -18.55
CA ALA A 135 35.79 15.54 -19.32
C ALA A 135 35.88 15.99 -20.78
N LYS A 136 36.32 15.09 -21.66
CA LYS A 136 36.17 15.26 -23.11
C LYS A 136 34.77 14.80 -23.48
N ASN A 137 34.11 15.55 -24.37
CA ASN A 137 32.77 15.26 -24.85
C ASN A 137 32.69 13.81 -25.37
N ALA A 138 31.72 13.05 -24.88
CA ALA A 138 31.57 11.61 -25.13
C ALA A 138 31.48 11.22 -26.63
N PHE A 139 31.15 12.17 -27.50
CA PHE A 139 31.08 11.96 -28.94
C PHE A 139 32.46 11.73 -29.58
N GLU A 140 33.53 12.27 -29.01
CA GLU A 140 34.90 12.19 -29.54
C GLU A 140 35.53 10.79 -29.37
N PHE A 141 34.97 9.97 -28.48
CA PHE A 141 35.42 8.59 -28.24
C PHE A 141 34.75 7.56 -29.16
N MET A 142 33.59 7.87 -29.75
CA MET A 142 32.85 6.91 -30.57
C MET A 142 33.33 6.84 -32.03
N THR A 143 34.06 7.86 -32.51
CA THR A 143 34.51 7.95 -33.90
C THR A 143 35.92 7.40 -34.14
N ARG A 144 36.56 6.80 -33.14
CA ARG A 144 37.86 6.15 -33.34
C ARG A 144 37.65 4.76 -33.97
N PRO A 145 38.13 4.50 -35.21
CA PRO A 145 38.03 3.17 -35.80
C PRO A 145 38.83 2.18 -34.94
N ARG A 146 38.17 1.11 -34.48
CA ARG A 146 38.83 0.04 -33.73
C ARG A 146 39.76 -0.72 -34.66
N SER A 147 41.06 -0.59 -34.48
CA SER A 147 42.06 -1.47 -35.09
C SER A 147 41.99 -2.84 -34.41
N ASN A 148 41.26 -3.78 -35.00
CA ASN A 148 41.36 -5.20 -34.66
C ASN A 148 42.18 -5.89 -35.75
N SER A 149 43.48 -6.11 -35.50
CA SER A 149 44.27 -7.07 -36.27
C SER A 149 44.05 -8.46 -35.67
N LEU A 150 43.19 -9.25 -36.29
CA LEU A 150 43.13 -10.70 -36.06
C LEU A 150 44.20 -11.33 -36.97
N MET A 151 45.24 -11.91 -36.37
CA MET A 151 46.28 -12.64 -37.10
C MET A 151 45.83 -14.10 -37.23
N GLU A 152 45.38 -14.50 -38.42
CA GLU A 152 45.08 -15.90 -38.74
C GLU A 152 46.38 -16.71 -38.78
N LYS A 153 46.47 -17.75 -37.93
CA LYS A 153 47.48 -18.80 -38.08
C LYS A 153 46.96 -19.80 -39.10
N ILE A 154 47.52 -19.76 -40.30
CA ILE A 154 47.42 -20.84 -41.29
C ILE A 154 48.40 -21.92 -40.83
N ASN A 155 47.89 -23.11 -40.50
CA ASN A 155 48.70 -24.32 -40.39
C ASN A 155 48.28 -25.28 -41.51
N ASN A 156 49.31 -25.81 -42.19
CA ASN A 156 49.26 -26.75 -43.32
C ASN A 156 48.49 -28.04 -43.03
#